data_AF-A0A7C4LHP8-F1
#
_entry.id   AF-A0A7C4LHP8-F1
#
_cell.length_a   1.000
_cell.length_b   1.000
_cell.length_c   1.000
_cell.angle_alpha   90.00
_cell.angle_beta   90.00
_cell.angle_gamma   90.00
#
_symmetry.space_group_name_H-M   'P 1'
#
loop_
_entity.id
_entity.type
_entity.pdbx_description
1 polymer ?
#
loop_
_entity_poly.entity_id
_entity_poly.type
_entity_poly.pdbx_seq_one_letter_code
_entity_poly.pdbx_strand_id
1 'polypeptide(L)'
;MHGFQTFASVTRTIKEVIFGNLTKEHLLDIWRKPEYVKFRMSVYFFKMPSCFECGLREYCYITTSNESDCWGNVPTCASCPYSHDVVRCPL
;
A
#
# COMPACT_ATOMS: atom_id res chain seq x y z
N MET A 1 -13.88 2.19 8.75
CA MET A 1 -12.52 2.76 8.79
C MET A 1 -11.67 1.85 9.68
N HIS A 2 -10.83 1.00 9.09
CA HIS A 2 -9.93 0.12 9.84
C HIS A 2 -8.63 0.88 10.12
N GLY A 3 -8.51 1.48 11.31
CA GLY A 3 -7.26 2.09 11.77
C GLY A 3 -6.30 1.00 12.23
N PHE A 4 -5.15 0.87 11.58
CA PHE A 4 -4.07 -0.02 12.03
C PHE A 4 -2.98 0.84 12.68
N GLN A 5 -2.80 0.71 13.99
CA GLN A 5 -1.54 1.14 14.63
C GLN A 5 -0.48 0.11 14.26
N THR A 6 0.44 0.48 13.36
CA THR A 6 1.64 -0.34 13.11
C THR A 6 2.66 -0.06 14.21
N PHE A 7 3.49 -1.04 14.53
CA PHE A 7 4.51 -1.09 15.61
C PHE A 7 5.54 0.07 15.68
N ALA A 8 5.42 1.10 14.84
CA ALA A 8 6.29 2.26 14.87
C ALA A 8 5.45 3.51 15.10
N SER A 9 5.95 4.35 16.02
CA SER A 9 5.49 5.62 16.63
C SER A 9 4.52 6.57 15.88
N VAL A 10 4.19 6.29 14.63
CA VAL A 10 3.34 7.10 13.75
C VAL A 10 2.03 6.38 13.44
N THR A 11 0.92 6.97 13.89
CA THR A 11 -0.45 6.54 13.58
C THR A 11 -0.72 6.69 12.09
N ARG A 12 -1.31 5.64 11.49
CA ARG A 12 -1.67 5.61 10.07
C ARG A 12 -3.14 5.33 9.87
N THR A 13 -3.74 6.04 8.91
CA THR A 13 -5.08 5.76 8.40
C THR A 13 -4.95 5.02 7.07
N ILE A 14 -5.28 3.73 7.08
CA ILE A 14 -5.27 2.92 5.87
C ILE A 14 -6.66 3.00 5.21
N LYS A 15 -6.70 3.56 4.00
CA LYS A 15 -7.87 3.62 3.13
C LYS A 15 -7.91 2.40 2.24
N GLU A 16 -9.10 1.87 2.02
CA GLU A 16 -9.30 0.78 1.08
C GLU A 16 -8.96 1.23 -0.34
N VAL A 17 -8.28 0.36 -1.09
CA VAL A 17 -7.96 0.57 -2.48
C VAL A 17 -8.73 -0.47 -3.28
N ILE A 18 -9.69 0.00 -4.07
CA ILE A 18 -10.60 -0.86 -4.84
C ILE A 18 -10.26 -0.73 -6.32
N PHE A 19 -9.90 -1.84 -6.97
CA PHE A 19 -9.57 -1.88 -8.40
C PHE A 19 -10.74 -2.36 -9.28
N GLY A 20 -11.77 -2.96 -8.70
CA GLY A 20 -12.94 -3.42 -9.45
C GLY A 20 -13.96 -4.13 -8.58
N ASN A 21 -15.05 -4.54 -9.22
CA ASN A 21 -16.14 -5.26 -8.56
C ASN A 21 -16.52 -6.52 -9.35
N LEU A 22 -16.39 -7.69 -8.71
CA LEU A 22 -16.66 -8.99 -9.31
C LEU A 22 -18.14 -9.22 -9.68
N THR A 23 -19.07 -8.45 -9.12
CA THR A 23 -20.49 -8.51 -9.54
C THR A 23 -20.75 -7.79 -10.86
N LYS A 24 -19.81 -6.95 -11.30
CA LYS A 24 -19.92 -6.13 -12.51
C LYS A 24 -18.93 -6.51 -13.61
N GLU A 25 -17.79 -7.08 -13.24
CA GLU A 25 -16.66 -7.32 -14.13
C GLU A 25 -16.06 -8.71 -13.86
N HIS A 26 -15.53 -9.38 -14.88
CA HIS A 26 -14.81 -10.64 -14.65
C HIS A 26 -13.49 -10.39 -13.93
N LEU A 27 -13.06 -11.35 -13.11
CA LEU A 27 -11.80 -11.29 -12.37
C LEU A 27 -10.60 -10.99 -13.28
N LEU A 28 -10.55 -11.62 -14.47
CA LEU A 28 -9.44 -11.44 -15.40
C LEU A 28 -9.37 -10.02 -15.96
N ASP A 29 -10.52 -9.35 -16.12
CA ASP A 29 -10.58 -7.97 -16.60
C ASP A 29 -10.04 -7.02 -15.52
N ILE A 30 -10.49 -7.19 -14.27
CA ILE A 30 -9.98 -6.43 -13.11
C ILE A 30 -8.47 -6.67 -12.96
N TRP A 31 -8.01 -7.92 -13.10
CA TRP A 31 -6.60 -8.28 -12.98
C TRP A 31 -5.71 -7.59 -14.04
N ARG A 32 -6.27 -7.33 -15.22
CA ARG A 32 -5.57 -6.70 -16.36
C ARG A 32 -5.70 -5.18 -16.38
N LYS A 33 -6.51 -4.57 -15.51
CA LYS A 33 -6.65 -3.12 -15.44
C LYS A 33 -5.29 -2.43 -15.25
N PRO A 34 -4.96 -1.41 -16.06
CA PRO A 34 -3.66 -0.74 -15.99
C PRO A 34 -3.32 -0.23 -14.59
N GLU A 35 -4.30 0.24 -13.83
CA GLU A 35 -4.11 0.76 -12.47
C GLU A 35 -3.68 -0.35 -11.51
N TYR A 36 -4.34 -1.51 -11.58
CA TYR A 36 -4.00 -2.66 -10.75
C TYR A 36 -2.66 -3.27 -11.18
N VAL A 37 -2.39 -3.34 -12.48
CA VAL A 37 -1.09 -3.79 -13.00
C VAL A 37 0.04 -2.87 -12.53
N LYS A 38 -0.14 -1.56 -12.60
CA LYS A 38 0.85 -0.60 -12.11
C LYS A 38 1.10 -0.81 -10.63
N PHE A 39 0.05 -0.87 -9.82
CA PHE A 39 0.17 -1.08 -8.36
C PHE A 39 0.87 -2.41 -8.03
N ARG A 40 0.39 -3.54 -8.58
CA ARG A 40 0.96 -4.86 -8.28
C ARG A 40 2.42 -4.99 -8.71
N MET A 41 2.81 -4.37 -9.82
CA MET A 41 4.20 -4.36 -10.28
C MET A 41 5.08 -3.47 -9.40
N SER A 42 4.58 -2.30 -8.98
CA SER A 42 5.30 -1.46 -8.02
C SER A 42 5.56 -2.20 -6.70
N VAL A 43 4.55 -2.92 -6.18
CA VAL A 43 4.70 -3.74 -4.96
C VAL A 43 5.68 -4.90 -5.19
N TYR A 44 5.51 -5.66 -6.27
CA TYR A 44 6.33 -6.85 -6.56
C TYR A 44 7.82 -6.52 -6.72
N PHE A 45 8.13 -5.43 -7.44
CA PHE A 45 9.51 -4.98 -7.64
C PHE A 45 10.00 -4.01 -6.56
N PHE A 46 9.19 -3.77 -5.53
CA PHE A 46 9.48 -2.80 -4.48
C PHE A 46 9.91 -1.43 -5.03
N LYS A 47 9.23 -0.95 -6.08
CA LYS A 47 9.45 0.38 -6.69
C LYS A 47 8.77 1.48 -5.88
N MET A 48 9.08 1.51 -4.59
CA MET A 48 8.56 2.46 -3.62
C MET A 48 9.60 2.70 -2.53
N PRO A 49 9.57 3.86 -1.86
CA PRO A 49 10.45 4.11 -0.73
C PRO A 49 10.09 3.20 0.45
N SER A 50 11.08 2.85 1.30
CA SER A 50 10.82 2.20 2.59
C SER A 50 10.27 3.22 3.60
N CYS A 51 8.99 3.59 3.47
CA CYS A 51 8.33 4.47 4.44
C CYS A 51 8.10 3.79 5.80
N PHE A 52 8.28 2.46 5.87
CA PHE A 52 8.23 1.71 7.12
C PHE A 52 9.43 2.04 8.02
N GLU A 53 10.64 2.04 7.47
CA GLU A 53 11.91 2.20 8.20
C GLU A 53 12.54 3.59 8.03
N CYS A 54 11.90 4.48 7.27
CA CYS A 54 12.40 5.83 7.02
C CYS A 54 12.64 6.59 8.34
N GLY A 55 13.86 7.09 8.55
CA GLY A 55 14.21 7.89 9.72
C GLY A 55 13.45 9.22 9.83
N LEU A 56 12.84 9.69 8.73
CA LEU A 56 12.00 10.89 8.72
C LEU A 56 10.52 10.59 8.94
N ARG A 57 10.12 9.33 9.18
CA ARG A 57 8.72 8.88 9.29
C ARG A 57 7.92 9.71 10.32
N GLU A 58 8.52 10.07 11.45
CA GLU A 58 7.85 10.86 12.51
C GLU A 58 7.52 12.29 12.08
N TYR A 59 8.28 12.83 11.12
CA TYR A 59 8.11 14.20 10.61
C TYR A 59 7.48 14.22 9.21
N CYS A 60 7.10 13.06 8.67
CA CYS A 60 6.61 12.93 7.29
C CYS A 60 5.11 12.62 7.27
N TYR A 61 4.31 13.65 6.98
CA TYR A 61 2.85 13.54 6.87
C TYR A 61 2.39 12.52 5.82
N ILE A 62 3.15 12.35 4.73
CA ILE A 62 2.85 11.41 3.65
C ILE A 62 2.76 9.97 4.19
N THR A 63 3.54 9.65 5.24
CA THR A 63 3.52 8.30 5.82
C THR A 63 2.28 7.99 6.66
N THR A 64 1.42 8.97 6.92
CA THR A 64 0.21 8.81 7.75
C THR A 64 -0.95 8.16 6.99
N SER A 65 -0.89 8.05 5.66
CA SER A 65 -1.88 7.33 4.85
C SER A 65 -1.23 6.50 3.76
N ASN A 66 -2.01 5.62 3.11
CA ASN A 66 -1.57 4.82 1.96
C ASN A 66 -1.94 5.46 0.61
N GLU A 67 -2.32 6.73 0.62
CA GLU A 67 -2.79 7.43 -0.59
C GLU A 67 -1.63 7.84 -1.50
N SER A 68 -0.45 8.14 -0.94
CA SER A 68 0.72 8.55 -1.72
C SER A 68 2.04 8.25 -1.00
N ASP A 69 3.14 8.22 -1.76
CA ASP A 69 4.50 8.25 -1.22
C ASP A 69 5.35 9.36 -1.83
N CYS A 70 6.57 9.56 -1.32
CA CYS A 70 7.48 10.62 -1.78
C CYS A 70 8.04 10.39 -3.20
N TRP A 71 7.85 9.21 -3.79
CA TRP A 71 8.20 8.92 -5.18
C TRP A 71 7.00 9.15 -6.12
N GLY A 72 5.84 9.52 -5.58
CA GLY A 72 4.63 9.81 -6.35
C GLY A 72 3.80 8.57 -6.72
N ASN A 73 4.00 7.42 -6.07
CA ASN A 73 3.09 6.30 -6.27
C ASN A 73 1.75 6.58 -5.60
N VAL A 74 0.66 6.29 -6.32
CA VAL A 74 -0.72 6.45 -5.85
C VAL A 74 -1.53 5.26 -6.38
N PRO A 75 -2.10 4.41 -5.51
CA PRO A 75 -1.84 4.30 -4.07
C PRO A 75 -0.50 3.61 -3.78
N THR A 76 -0.07 3.60 -2.51
CA THR A 76 1.23 3.04 -2.09
C THR A 76 1.10 1.96 -1.01
N CYS A 77 2.02 0.99 -1.01
CA CYS A 77 2.25 0.03 0.09
C CYS A 77 3.66 0.24 0.70
N ALA A 78 4.24 1.43 0.54
CA ALA A 78 5.58 1.80 1.04
C ALA A 78 5.76 1.57 2.56
N SER A 79 4.68 1.60 3.34
CA SER A 79 4.69 1.30 4.76
C SER A 79 3.85 0.07 5.13
N CYS A 80 3.44 -0.75 4.17
CA CYS A 80 2.51 -1.85 4.45
C CYS A 80 3.27 -3.10 4.92
N PRO A 81 2.92 -3.70 6.09
CA PRO A 81 3.74 -4.75 6.70
C PRO A 81 3.95 -6.00 5.82
N TYR A 82 3.03 -6.25 4.89
CA TYR A 82 3.13 -7.33 3.91
C TYR A 82 4.24 -7.10 2.88
N SER A 83 4.47 -5.87 2.40
CA SER A 83 5.58 -5.60 1.45
C SER A 83 6.94 -5.65 2.11
N HIS A 84 6.99 -5.37 3.41
CA HIS A 84 8.18 -5.46 4.26
C HIS A 84 8.38 -6.84 4.88
N ASP A 85 7.55 -7.82 4.51
CA ASP A 85 7.67 -9.20 4.97
C ASP A 85 7.55 -9.39 6.51
N VAL A 86 7.03 -8.38 7.21
CA VAL A 86 6.78 -8.39 8.65
C VAL A 86 5.54 -9.23 8.99
N VAL A 87 4.57 -9.26 8.07
CA VAL A 87 3.34 -10.04 8.20
C VAL A 87 3.19 -10.92 6.96
N ARG A 88 2.84 -12.18 7.18
CA ARG A 88 2.51 -13.16 6.15
C ARG A 88 1.16 -13.78 6.46
N CYS A 89 0.44 -14.22 5.43
CA CYS A 89 -0.75 -15.04 5.64
C CYS A 89 -0.31 -16.36 6.28
N PRO A 90 -0.88 -16.77 7.42
CA PRO A 90 -0.74 -18.14 7.89
C PRO A 90 -1.40 -19.04 6.83
N LEU A 91 -0.66 -20.07 6.39
CA LEU A 91 -1.16 -21.09 5.46
C LEU A 91 -2.40 -21.80 6.01
#